data_AF-A0A382JQ35-F1
#
_entry.id   AF-A0A382JQ35-F1
#
_cell.length_a   1.000
_cell.length_b   1.000
_cell.length_c   1.000
_cell.angle_alpha   90.00
_cell.angle_beta   90.00
_cell.angle_gamma   90.00
#
_symmetry.space_group_name_H-M   'P 1'
#
loop_
_entity.id
_entity.type
_entity.pdbx_description
1 polymer ?
#
loop_
_entity_poly.entity_id
_entity_poly.type
_entity_poly.pdbx_seq_one_letter_code
_entity_poly.pdbx_strand_id
1 'polypeptide(L)'
;MNIPKTFMGYKRENGRVGVRNYVVILPVDDISNACAEAVGKNINGTLAIPHSYGRLQFGEDLELFFRTIIGTGKNPNVAAVIVIGIEPKWTKRVVDSIAKTGKPVEGFSIEGQGDVTTTMKASKKAQEFVQWASEKLRVECPLSDLWISVKCGESDTTSGLASNPAVGNLMDKLEPLGVNLCFGETSELTGAEKVCAARGKNTEVSKKFMSTWSAYNDFILENATNDLSESQPTAGNIAGGLTTIEEKAFGNLQKIGKKVMFIDVLEPAEEPKKGPGLYFMDTSSAAGECLTLQAAAGFVVHLFPTGQGNIIG
;
A
#
# COMPACT_ATOMS: atom_id res chain seq x y z
N MET A 1 -13.35 -17.07 -21.85
CA MET A 1 -14.09 -16.66 -20.64
C MET A 1 -14.38 -15.17 -20.74
N ASN A 2 -15.62 -14.76 -20.49
CA ASN A 2 -15.97 -13.35 -20.42
C ASN A 2 -15.61 -12.83 -19.02
N ILE A 3 -14.76 -11.81 -18.95
CA ILE A 3 -14.40 -11.14 -17.69
C ILE A 3 -15.63 -10.30 -17.27
N PRO A 4 -16.04 -10.33 -15.99
CA PRO A 4 -17.11 -9.46 -15.49
C PRO A 4 -16.82 -7.99 -15.79
N LYS A 5 -17.82 -7.23 -16.24
CA LYS A 5 -17.67 -5.80 -16.54
C LYS A 5 -17.77 -4.91 -15.29
N THR A 6 -18.31 -5.45 -14.21
CA THR A 6 -18.66 -4.73 -12.99
C THR A 6 -18.32 -5.56 -11.75
N PHE A 7 -18.29 -4.89 -10.59
CA PHE A 7 -18.15 -5.50 -9.27
C PHE A 7 -19.01 -4.76 -8.24
N MET A 8 -19.32 -5.42 -7.12
CA MET A 8 -20.03 -4.78 -6.01
C MET A 8 -19.04 -4.06 -5.09
N GLY A 9 -19.06 -2.73 -5.08
CA GLY A 9 -18.13 -1.86 -4.33
C GLY A 9 -18.83 -0.78 -3.49
N TYR A 10 -18.07 -0.12 -2.63
CA TYR A 10 -18.51 1.03 -1.85
C TYR A 10 -18.05 2.32 -2.56
N LYS A 11 -18.98 2.99 -3.22
CA LYS A 11 -18.70 4.28 -3.87
C LYS A 11 -18.51 5.37 -2.80
N ARG A 12 -17.42 6.14 -2.92
CA ARG A 12 -17.07 7.25 -2.02
C ARG A 12 -17.45 8.60 -2.61
N GLU A 13 -17.45 9.61 -1.76
CA GLU A 13 -17.85 11.00 -2.05
C GLU A 13 -16.98 11.63 -3.14
N ASN A 14 -15.70 11.26 -3.21
CA ASN A 14 -14.75 11.67 -4.25
C ASN A 14 -14.78 10.81 -5.53
N GLY A 15 -15.75 9.90 -5.66
CA GLY A 15 -15.91 9.02 -6.82
C GLY A 15 -15.01 7.78 -6.85
N ARG A 16 -14.04 7.64 -5.94
CA ARG A 16 -13.26 6.39 -5.80
C ARG A 16 -14.12 5.28 -5.22
N VAL A 17 -13.73 4.02 -5.42
CA VAL A 17 -14.50 2.85 -4.98
C VAL A 17 -13.64 1.93 -4.12
N GLY A 18 -14.15 1.56 -2.94
CA GLY A 18 -13.55 0.56 -2.05
C GLY A 18 -14.20 -0.81 -2.18
N VAL A 19 -13.47 -1.86 -1.82
CA VAL A 19 -13.99 -3.24 -1.67
C VAL A 19 -14.22 -3.65 -0.21
N ARG A 20 -13.92 -2.74 0.72
CA ARG A 20 -14.17 -2.82 2.16
C ARG A 20 -14.74 -1.50 2.68
N ASN A 21 -15.18 -1.49 3.93
CA ASN A 21 -15.89 -0.38 4.56
C ASN A 21 -15.48 -0.19 6.02
N TYR A 22 -14.19 0.07 6.24
CA TYR A 22 -13.62 0.18 7.59
C TYR A 22 -13.85 1.55 8.22
N VAL A 23 -14.06 1.58 9.53
CA VAL A 23 -13.85 2.77 10.35
C VAL A 23 -12.48 2.63 11.00
N VAL A 24 -11.53 3.47 10.60
CA VAL A 24 -10.13 3.36 11.05
C VAL A 24 -9.88 4.33 12.21
N ILE A 25 -9.12 3.87 13.20
CA ILE A 25 -8.53 4.71 14.24
C ILE A 25 -7.04 4.82 13.93
N LEU A 26 -6.63 6.02 13.53
CA LEU A 26 -5.31 6.32 13.02
C LEU A 26 -4.54 7.16 14.04
N PRO A 27 -3.63 6.56 14.82
CA PRO A 27 -2.69 7.31 15.62
C PRO A 27 -1.76 8.12 14.69
N VAL A 28 -1.39 9.33 15.09
CA VAL A 28 -0.44 10.20 14.37
C VAL A 28 0.99 9.96 14.85
N ASP A 29 1.16 9.32 16.00
CA ASP A 29 2.45 9.10 16.63
C ASP A 29 2.41 7.83 17.50
N ASP A 30 3.59 7.29 17.78
CA ASP A 30 3.81 6.07 18.56
C ASP A 30 3.18 6.12 19.97
N ILE A 31 3.23 7.28 20.62
CA ILE A 31 2.67 7.46 21.97
C ILE A 31 1.14 7.56 21.99
N SER A 32 0.51 7.88 20.85
CA SER A 32 -0.95 7.88 20.69
C SER A 32 -1.54 6.49 20.43
N ASN A 33 -0.70 5.48 20.17
CA ASN A 33 -1.14 4.10 19.90
C ASN A 33 -2.01 3.54 21.03
N ALA A 34 -1.63 3.75 22.29
CA ALA A 34 -2.38 3.21 23.44
C ALA A 34 -3.82 3.73 23.47
N CYS A 35 -4.02 5.02 23.18
CA CYS A 35 -5.35 5.64 23.07
C CYS A 35 -6.12 5.05 21.89
N ALA A 36 -5.48 4.92 20.71
CA ALA A 36 -6.11 4.33 19.52
C ALA A 36 -6.57 2.89 19.74
N GLU A 37 -5.73 2.06 20.35
CA GLU A 37 -6.07 0.68 20.71
C GLU A 37 -7.18 0.60 21.76
N ALA A 38 -7.18 1.50 22.76
CA ALA A 38 -8.23 1.56 23.77
C ALA A 38 -9.59 1.89 23.14
N VAL A 39 -9.64 2.83 22.20
CA VAL A 39 -10.85 3.14 21.42
C VAL A 39 -11.29 1.92 20.59
N GLY A 40 -10.33 1.23 19.96
CA GLY A 40 -10.61 0.01 19.18
C GLY A 40 -11.20 -1.13 20.02
N LYS A 41 -10.76 -1.27 21.27
CA LYS A 41 -11.32 -2.24 22.24
C LYS A 41 -12.71 -1.84 22.72
N ASN A 42 -13.00 -0.54 22.84
CA ASN A 42 -14.30 -0.04 23.28
C ASN A 42 -15.37 -0.18 22.20
N ILE A 43 -15.02 0.09 20.93
CA ILE A 43 -15.99 0.18 19.84
C ILE A 43 -15.73 -0.90 18.78
N ASN A 44 -16.51 -1.98 18.86
CA ASN A 44 -16.47 -3.04 17.86
C ASN A 44 -16.85 -2.50 16.46
N GLY A 45 -16.21 -3.05 15.42
CA GLY A 45 -16.35 -2.59 14.03
C GLY A 45 -15.36 -1.49 13.63
N THR A 46 -14.50 -1.06 14.54
CA THR A 46 -13.35 -0.19 14.23
C THR A 46 -12.07 -0.99 14.02
N LEU A 47 -11.09 -0.38 13.37
CA LEU A 47 -9.76 -0.94 13.16
C LEU A 47 -8.69 0.08 13.59
N ALA A 48 -8.02 -0.17 14.70
CA ALA A 48 -6.86 0.62 15.12
C ALA A 48 -5.62 0.18 14.35
N ILE A 49 -4.81 1.14 13.87
CA ILE A 49 -3.60 0.87 13.08
C ILE A 49 -2.39 1.50 13.78
N PRO A 50 -1.84 0.86 14.83
CA PRO A 50 -0.69 1.38 15.56
C PRO A 50 0.60 1.29 14.73
N HIS A 51 1.54 2.20 14.99
CA HIS A 51 2.85 2.23 14.33
C HIS A 51 3.94 2.84 15.21
N SER A 52 5.21 2.61 14.87
CA SER A 52 6.36 3.10 15.66
C SER A 52 6.88 4.49 15.27
N TYR A 53 6.26 5.14 14.28
CA TYR A 53 6.72 6.41 13.70
C TYR A 53 5.91 7.62 14.17
N GLY A 54 6.17 8.80 13.60
CA GLY A 54 5.38 10.02 13.86
C GLY A 54 5.99 10.94 14.90
N ARG A 55 7.25 10.76 15.30
CA ARG A 55 7.99 11.70 16.16
C ARG A 55 9.44 11.84 15.71
N LEU A 56 9.97 13.07 15.83
CA LEU A 56 11.38 13.40 15.56
C LEU A 56 11.90 12.98 14.17
N GLN A 57 10.99 12.87 13.20
CA GLN A 57 11.33 12.70 11.78
C GLN A 57 11.50 14.08 11.13
N PHE A 58 12.36 14.16 10.12
CA PHE A 58 12.67 15.42 9.42
C PHE A 58 12.81 15.19 7.91
N GLY A 59 12.66 16.27 7.13
CA GLY A 59 12.85 16.22 5.68
C GLY A 59 11.93 15.21 4.98
N GLU A 60 12.47 14.46 4.02
CA GLU A 60 11.70 13.49 3.24
C GLU A 60 11.14 12.35 4.10
N ASP A 61 11.82 11.95 5.17
CA ASP A 61 11.30 10.90 6.07
C ASP A 61 10.00 11.34 6.76
N LEU A 62 9.92 12.62 7.19
CA LEU A 62 8.69 13.19 7.74
C LEU A 62 7.58 13.29 6.69
N GLU A 63 7.91 13.65 5.46
CA GLU A 63 6.93 13.78 4.39
C GLU A 63 6.43 12.42 3.90
N LEU A 64 7.28 11.40 3.83
CA LEU A 64 6.88 10.01 3.60
C LEU A 64 5.95 9.50 4.70
N PHE A 65 6.27 9.79 5.96
CA PHE A 65 5.38 9.46 7.09
C PHE A 65 3.98 10.07 6.88
N PHE A 66 3.88 11.37 6.65
CA PHE A 66 2.60 12.03 6.44
C PHE A 66 1.88 11.53 5.19
N ARG A 67 2.59 11.31 4.09
CA ARG A 67 2.05 10.74 2.85
C ARG A 67 1.43 9.37 3.11
N THR A 68 2.09 8.54 3.90
CA THR A 68 1.63 7.20 4.27
C THR A 68 0.39 7.25 5.16
N ILE A 69 0.41 7.98 6.28
CA ILE A 69 -0.75 8.00 7.20
C ILE A 69 -1.97 8.70 6.58
N ILE A 70 -1.76 9.81 5.87
CA ILE A 70 -2.84 10.51 5.17
C ILE A 70 -3.38 9.63 4.05
N GLY A 71 -2.51 8.97 3.29
CA GLY A 71 -2.88 8.02 2.25
C GLY A 71 -3.74 6.88 2.78
N THR A 72 -3.35 6.28 3.90
CA THR A 72 -4.13 5.23 4.59
C THR A 72 -5.53 5.73 4.93
N GLY A 73 -5.66 6.92 5.52
CA GLY A 73 -6.98 7.51 5.80
C GLY A 73 -7.79 7.85 4.55
N LYS A 74 -7.13 8.27 3.47
CA LYS A 74 -7.75 8.57 2.16
C LYS A 74 -8.21 7.31 1.43
N ASN A 75 -7.62 6.13 1.69
CA ASN A 75 -7.89 4.90 0.96
C ASN A 75 -9.41 4.60 0.85
N PRO A 76 -9.94 4.20 -0.33
CA PRO A 76 -11.37 3.95 -0.51
C PRO A 76 -11.96 2.79 0.32
N ASN A 77 -11.13 1.86 0.81
CA ASN A 77 -11.55 0.83 1.77
C ASN A 77 -11.89 1.40 3.15
N VAL A 78 -11.47 2.64 3.44
CA VAL A 78 -11.75 3.36 4.68
C VAL A 78 -12.95 4.27 4.47
N ALA A 79 -14.03 4.01 5.21
CA ALA A 79 -15.28 4.75 5.16
C ALA A 79 -15.23 6.04 5.99
N ALA A 80 -14.63 5.96 7.19
CA ALA A 80 -14.49 7.07 8.11
C ALA A 80 -13.23 6.91 8.96
N VAL A 81 -12.71 8.01 9.50
CA VAL A 81 -11.42 8.02 10.23
C VAL A 81 -11.52 8.78 11.55
N ILE A 82 -11.05 8.16 12.64
CA ILE A 82 -10.72 8.84 13.89
C ILE A 82 -9.21 9.05 13.90
N VAL A 83 -8.76 10.30 13.98
CA VAL A 83 -7.33 10.64 14.06
C VAL A 83 -7.00 10.99 15.51
N ILE A 84 -6.00 10.35 16.10
CA ILE A 84 -5.56 10.63 17.47
C ILE A 84 -4.07 10.96 17.44
N GLY A 85 -3.70 12.13 17.92
CA GLY A 85 -2.29 12.53 18.05
C GLY A 85 -2.00 13.07 19.43
N ILE A 86 -0.72 13.23 19.75
CA ILE A 86 -0.33 13.84 21.01
C ILE A 86 -0.73 15.32 21.03
N GLU A 87 -0.55 16.04 19.92
CA GLU A 87 -0.68 17.50 19.83
C GLU A 87 -1.58 17.92 18.64
N PRO A 88 -2.20 19.11 18.67
CA PRO A 88 -3.26 19.49 17.73
C PRO A 88 -2.80 19.82 16.31
N LYS A 89 -1.57 20.29 16.09
CA LYS A 89 -1.11 20.77 14.77
C LYS A 89 -0.99 19.64 13.76
N TRP A 90 -0.32 18.54 14.12
CA TRP A 90 -0.14 17.36 13.26
C TRP A 90 -1.42 16.56 13.15
N THR A 91 -2.19 16.42 14.23
CA THR A 91 -3.55 15.87 14.16
C THR A 91 -4.38 16.63 13.13
N LYS A 92 -4.38 17.97 13.18
CA LYS A 92 -5.12 18.79 12.21
C LYS A 92 -4.60 18.62 10.78
N ARG A 93 -3.28 18.55 10.57
CA ARG A 93 -2.68 18.31 9.24
C ARG A 93 -3.24 17.04 8.59
N VAL A 94 -3.35 15.97 9.37
CA VAL A 94 -3.86 14.67 8.90
C VAL A 94 -5.36 14.75 8.64
N VAL A 95 -6.14 15.28 9.59
CA VAL A 95 -7.60 15.46 9.46
C VAL A 95 -7.95 16.29 8.23
N ASP A 96 -7.36 17.47 8.09
CA ASP A 96 -7.65 18.38 6.97
C ASP A 96 -7.32 17.73 5.61
N SER A 97 -6.28 16.89 5.56
CA SER A 97 -5.87 16.23 4.32
C SER A 97 -6.78 15.08 3.94
N ILE A 98 -7.27 14.30 4.91
CA ILE A 98 -8.25 13.24 4.69
C ILE A 98 -9.61 13.83 4.32
N ALA A 99 -10.03 14.92 4.99
CA ALA A 99 -11.32 15.59 4.79
C ALA A 99 -11.53 16.06 3.34
N LYS A 100 -10.45 16.36 2.60
CA LYS A 100 -10.50 16.69 1.16
C LYS A 100 -11.14 15.61 0.29
N THR A 101 -11.20 14.37 0.76
CA THR A 101 -11.90 13.27 0.05
C THR A 101 -13.41 13.29 0.24
N GLY A 102 -13.94 14.14 1.13
CA GLY A 102 -15.36 14.21 1.46
C GLY A 102 -15.83 13.18 2.49
N LYS A 103 -14.97 12.24 2.91
CA LYS A 103 -15.33 11.23 3.92
C LYS A 103 -15.36 11.81 5.34
N PRO A 104 -16.17 11.25 6.26
CA PRO A 104 -16.15 11.64 7.66
C PRO A 104 -14.79 11.40 8.32
N VAL A 105 -14.24 12.43 8.97
CA VAL A 105 -13.00 12.35 9.74
C VAL A 105 -13.08 13.29 10.94
N GLU A 106 -12.60 12.85 12.10
CA GLU A 106 -12.55 13.67 13.33
C GLU A 106 -11.20 13.50 14.03
N GLY A 107 -10.67 14.59 14.58
CA GLY A 107 -9.36 14.63 15.24
C GLY A 107 -9.45 14.82 16.75
N PHE A 108 -8.57 14.13 17.48
CA PHE A 108 -8.42 14.29 18.93
C PHE A 108 -6.94 14.44 19.29
N SER A 109 -6.68 15.27 20.31
CA SER A 109 -5.32 15.48 20.85
C SER A 109 -5.29 15.14 22.34
N ILE A 110 -4.25 14.41 22.75
CA ILE A 110 -4.11 13.90 24.12
C ILE A 110 -3.54 14.97 25.06
N GLU A 111 -2.55 15.75 24.61
CA GLU A 111 -1.91 16.78 25.42
C GLU A 111 -2.93 17.83 25.89
N GLY A 112 -2.87 18.17 27.18
CA GLY A 112 -3.81 19.10 27.82
C GLY A 112 -5.21 18.54 28.12
N GLN A 113 -5.57 17.35 27.60
CA GLN A 113 -6.86 16.69 27.87
C GLN A 113 -6.71 15.41 28.71
N GLY A 114 -5.56 14.72 28.57
CA GLY A 114 -5.29 13.43 29.17
C GLY A 114 -5.90 12.27 28.38
N ASP A 115 -5.30 11.09 28.52
CA ASP A 115 -5.64 9.89 27.75
C ASP A 115 -7.08 9.40 28.00
N VAL A 116 -7.53 9.33 29.26
CA VAL A 116 -8.89 8.87 29.63
C VAL A 116 -9.98 9.71 28.96
N THR A 117 -9.85 11.04 29.04
CA THR A 117 -10.80 11.98 28.43
C THR A 117 -10.82 11.84 26.91
N THR A 118 -9.63 11.71 26.31
CA THR A 118 -9.47 11.57 24.85
C THR A 118 -10.09 10.27 24.37
N THR A 119 -9.77 9.15 25.02
CA THR A 119 -10.33 7.82 24.74
C THR A 119 -11.86 7.84 24.81
N MET A 120 -12.45 8.47 25.84
CA MET A 120 -13.90 8.60 25.95
C MET A 120 -14.51 9.37 24.77
N LYS A 121 -13.98 10.56 24.45
CA LYS A 121 -14.49 11.41 23.36
C LYS A 121 -14.34 10.73 21.99
N ALA A 122 -13.19 10.13 21.73
CA ALA A 122 -12.90 9.40 20.50
C ALA A 122 -13.79 8.15 20.36
N SER A 123 -14.01 7.40 21.45
CA SER A 123 -14.92 6.24 21.45
C SER A 123 -16.36 6.63 21.10
N LYS A 124 -16.86 7.74 21.66
CA LYS A 124 -18.20 8.25 21.31
C LYS A 124 -18.30 8.56 19.82
N LYS A 125 -17.32 9.26 19.25
CA LYS A 125 -17.32 9.60 17.82
C LYS A 125 -17.16 8.37 16.94
N ALA A 126 -16.31 7.42 17.34
CA ALA A 126 -16.12 6.17 16.62
C ALA A 126 -17.43 5.37 16.53
N GLN A 127 -18.24 5.35 17.59
CA GLN A 127 -19.57 4.74 17.57
C GLN A 127 -20.48 5.40 16.52
N GLU A 128 -20.53 6.74 16.47
CA GLU A 128 -21.30 7.49 15.48
C GLU A 128 -20.86 7.14 14.04
N PHE A 129 -19.54 7.03 13.81
CA PHE A 129 -19.00 6.64 12.51
C PHE A 129 -19.27 5.18 12.12
N VAL A 130 -19.23 4.24 13.08
CA VAL A 130 -19.60 2.84 12.83
C VAL A 130 -21.08 2.73 12.45
N GLN A 131 -21.96 3.45 13.15
CA GLN A 131 -23.39 3.50 12.81
C GLN A 131 -23.59 4.01 11.38
N TRP A 132 -23.02 5.18 11.05
CA TRP A 132 -23.09 5.75 9.70
C TRP A 132 -22.50 4.83 8.62
N ALA A 133 -21.36 4.18 8.90
CA ALA A 133 -20.71 3.30 7.94
C ALA A 133 -21.54 2.03 7.69
N SER A 134 -22.22 1.51 8.71
CA SER A 134 -23.04 0.29 8.62
C SER A 134 -24.26 0.43 7.71
N GLU A 135 -24.73 1.65 7.49
CA GLU A 135 -25.83 1.96 6.56
C GLU A 135 -25.40 1.98 5.09
N LYS A 136 -24.09 1.94 4.80
CA LYS A 136 -23.58 1.96 3.43
C LYS A 136 -23.69 0.58 2.81
N LEU A 137 -24.40 0.50 1.68
CA LEU A 137 -24.51 -0.72 0.88
C LEU A 137 -23.55 -0.70 -0.29
N ARG A 138 -23.11 -1.89 -0.70
CA ARG A 138 -22.36 -2.04 -1.95
C ARG A 138 -23.29 -1.77 -3.13
N VAL A 139 -22.75 -1.13 -4.17
CA VAL A 139 -23.42 -0.86 -5.43
C VAL A 139 -22.60 -1.45 -6.57
N GLU A 140 -23.24 -1.65 -7.71
CA GLU A 140 -22.55 -2.09 -8.92
C GLU A 140 -21.65 -0.95 -9.45
N CYS A 141 -20.36 -1.23 -9.58
CA CYS A 141 -19.33 -0.31 -10.07
C CYS A 141 -18.62 -0.92 -11.29
N PRO A 142 -18.21 -0.12 -12.28
CA PRO A 142 -17.42 -0.62 -13.40
C PRO A 142 -16.08 -1.16 -12.93
N LEU A 143 -15.57 -2.21 -13.59
CA LEU A 143 -14.30 -2.83 -13.23
C LEU A 143 -13.12 -1.84 -13.27
N SER A 144 -13.19 -0.81 -14.13
CA SER A 144 -12.19 0.27 -14.24
C SER A 144 -12.00 1.08 -12.94
N ASP A 145 -12.95 1.02 -12.00
CA ASP A 145 -12.81 1.70 -10.70
C ASP A 145 -11.89 0.93 -9.73
N LEU A 146 -11.51 -0.32 -10.06
CA LEU A 146 -10.60 -1.10 -9.23
C LEU A 146 -9.16 -0.59 -9.35
N TRP A 147 -8.51 -0.56 -8.17
CA TRP A 147 -7.09 -0.30 -8.03
C TRP A 147 -6.48 -1.52 -7.35
N ILE A 148 -5.66 -2.27 -8.08
CA ILE A 148 -5.10 -3.55 -7.65
C ILE A 148 -3.58 -3.45 -7.62
N SER A 149 -2.97 -3.88 -6.53
CA SER A 149 -1.51 -4.00 -6.47
C SER A 149 -1.07 -5.45 -6.29
N VAL A 150 0.21 -5.71 -6.49
CA VAL A 150 0.84 -7.01 -6.30
C VAL A 150 2.18 -6.87 -5.59
N LYS A 151 2.47 -7.85 -4.72
CA LYS A 151 3.75 -8.05 -4.02
C LYS A 151 4.00 -9.56 -3.87
N CYS A 152 5.21 -10.06 -4.16
CA CYS A 152 5.58 -11.41 -3.71
C CYS A 152 5.71 -11.47 -2.18
N GLY A 153 5.31 -12.59 -1.58
CA GLY A 153 5.72 -12.95 -0.23
C GLY A 153 7.06 -13.68 -0.22
N GLU A 154 7.09 -14.83 0.43
CA GLU A 154 8.24 -15.73 0.40
C GLU A 154 8.25 -16.54 -0.90
N SER A 155 8.96 -16.03 -1.90
CA SER A 155 9.19 -16.73 -3.17
C SER A 155 9.90 -18.07 -2.97
N ASP A 156 9.49 -19.06 -3.75
CA ASP A 156 10.05 -20.41 -3.88
C ASP A 156 10.28 -20.73 -5.37
N THR A 157 10.81 -21.92 -5.69
CA THR A 157 11.01 -22.35 -7.09
C THR A 157 9.73 -22.32 -7.93
N THR A 158 8.56 -22.55 -7.32
CA THR A 158 7.28 -22.57 -8.06
C THR A 158 6.75 -21.17 -8.37
N SER A 159 7.20 -20.15 -7.64
CA SER A 159 6.69 -18.78 -7.74
C SER A 159 6.84 -18.21 -9.15
N GLY A 160 8.03 -18.32 -9.74
CA GLY A 160 8.29 -17.87 -11.11
C GLY A 160 7.66 -18.73 -12.21
N LEU A 161 7.19 -19.94 -11.87
CA LEU A 161 6.66 -20.93 -12.82
C LEU A 161 5.13 -21.03 -12.80
N ALA A 162 4.50 -20.68 -11.68
CA ALA A 162 3.07 -20.86 -11.46
C ALA A 162 2.36 -19.60 -10.96
N SER A 163 2.61 -19.18 -9.72
CA SER A 163 1.82 -18.13 -9.06
C SER A 163 2.04 -16.74 -9.69
N ASN A 164 3.29 -16.35 -9.95
CA ASN A 164 3.59 -15.06 -10.58
C ASN A 164 3.08 -15.01 -12.04
N PRO A 165 3.27 -16.04 -12.89
CA PRO A 165 2.64 -16.09 -14.21
C PRO A 165 1.10 -16.02 -14.17
N ALA A 166 0.45 -16.64 -13.16
CA ALA A 166 -0.99 -16.57 -12.99
C ALA A 166 -1.45 -15.14 -12.67
N VAL A 167 -0.73 -14.44 -11.78
CA VAL A 167 -0.97 -13.02 -11.50
C VAL A 167 -0.70 -12.16 -12.73
N GLY A 168 0.39 -12.41 -13.46
CA GLY A 168 0.71 -11.70 -14.70
C GLY A 168 -0.37 -11.84 -15.77
N ASN A 169 -0.96 -13.03 -15.92
CA ASN A 169 -2.09 -13.26 -16.82
C ASN A 169 -3.36 -12.50 -16.37
N LEU A 170 -3.55 -12.26 -15.08
CA LEU A 170 -4.59 -11.37 -14.58
C LEU A 170 -4.29 -9.91 -14.95
N MET A 171 -3.04 -9.44 -14.76
CA MET A 171 -2.63 -8.08 -15.13
C MET A 171 -2.86 -7.79 -16.62
N ASP A 172 -2.40 -8.69 -17.51
CA ASP A 172 -2.59 -8.58 -18.96
C ASP A 172 -4.06 -8.51 -19.38
N LYS A 173 -4.98 -9.04 -18.56
CA LYS A 173 -6.42 -9.05 -18.82
C LYS A 173 -7.13 -7.82 -18.25
N LEU A 174 -6.64 -7.26 -17.15
CA LEU A 174 -7.25 -6.13 -16.46
C LEU A 174 -6.78 -4.77 -17.00
N GLU A 175 -5.53 -4.66 -17.46
CA GLU A 175 -5.02 -3.39 -17.97
C GLU A 175 -5.87 -2.83 -19.13
N PRO A 176 -6.28 -3.63 -20.14
CA PRO A 176 -7.13 -3.12 -21.24
C PRO A 176 -8.54 -2.71 -20.80
N LEU A 177 -8.96 -3.09 -19.59
CA LEU A 177 -10.25 -2.73 -19.00
C LEU A 177 -10.18 -1.42 -18.20
N GLY A 178 -9.05 -0.71 -18.22
CA GLY A 178 -8.88 0.57 -17.55
C GLY A 178 -8.75 0.45 -16.04
N VAL A 179 -8.19 -0.65 -15.55
CA VAL A 179 -7.87 -0.86 -14.13
C VAL A 179 -6.54 -0.19 -13.79
N ASN A 180 -6.43 0.40 -12.60
CA ASN A 180 -5.15 0.88 -12.09
C ASN A 180 -4.41 -0.28 -11.42
N LEU A 181 -3.20 -0.58 -11.89
CA LEU A 181 -2.38 -1.71 -11.45
C LEU A 181 -1.07 -1.20 -10.85
N CYS A 182 -0.51 -1.89 -9.86
CA CYS A 182 0.79 -1.52 -9.28
C CYS A 182 1.62 -2.74 -8.87
N PHE A 183 2.92 -2.66 -9.10
CA PHE A 183 3.92 -3.57 -8.56
C PHE A 183 5.09 -2.75 -7.98
N GLY A 184 5.94 -3.36 -7.15
CA GLY A 184 7.10 -2.68 -6.55
C GLY A 184 8.28 -3.63 -6.40
N GLU A 185 8.93 -3.61 -5.23
CA GLU A 185 10.03 -4.50 -4.85
C GLU A 185 11.34 -4.18 -5.56
N THR A 186 11.83 -2.95 -5.41
CA THR A 186 12.95 -2.39 -6.18
C THR A 186 14.19 -3.28 -6.16
N SER A 187 14.60 -3.76 -4.97
CA SER A 187 15.76 -4.63 -4.83
C SER A 187 15.55 -6.08 -5.31
N GLU A 188 14.30 -6.57 -5.37
CA GLU A 188 14.01 -7.90 -5.95
C GLU A 188 14.03 -7.91 -7.47
N LEU A 189 14.27 -6.77 -8.13
CA LEU A 189 14.46 -6.69 -9.57
C LEU A 189 15.94 -6.73 -9.99
N THR A 190 16.87 -6.77 -9.03
CA THR A 190 18.32 -6.88 -9.31
C THR A 190 18.62 -8.16 -10.08
N GLY A 191 19.25 -8.02 -11.25
CA GLY A 191 19.49 -9.10 -12.21
C GLY A 191 18.49 -9.12 -13.38
N ALA A 192 17.34 -8.46 -13.23
CA ALA A 192 16.33 -8.31 -14.27
C ALA A 192 16.00 -6.82 -14.56
N GLU A 193 16.71 -5.87 -13.97
CA GLU A 193 16.37 -4.44 -13.99
C GLU A 193 16.33 -3.88 -15.42
N LYS A 194 17.28 -4.26 -16.28
CA LYS A 194 17.29 -3.82 -17.69
C LYS A 194 16.10 -4.38 -18.48
N VAL A 195 15.69 -5.62 -18.16
CA VAL A 195 14.52 -6.26 -18.79
C VAL A 195 13.24 -5.61 -18.27
N CYS A 196 13.18 -5.27 -16.98
CA CYS A 196 12.08 -4.51 -16.40
C CYS A 196 11.98 -3.11 -17.03
N ALA A 197 13.10 -2.37 -17.18
CA ALA A 197 13.12 -1.05 -17.80
C ALA A 197 12.56 -1.06 -19.23
N ALA A 198 12.81 -2.13 -19.99
CA ALA A 198 12.24 -2.32 -21.33
C ALA A 198 10.70 -2.49 -21.34
N ARG A 199 10.08 -2.72 -20.17
CA ARG A 199 8.63 -2.75 -19.97
C ARG A 199 8.03 -1.38 -19.61
N GLY A 200 8.82 -0.32 -19.58
CA GLY A 200 8.31 1.05 -19.53
C GLY A 200 7.61 1.42 -20.84
N LYS A 201 6.46 2.10 -20.77
CA LYS A 201 5.64 2.44 -21.95
C LYS A 201 6.35 3.35 -22.96
N ASN A 202 7.35 4.10 -22.51
CA ASN A 202 8.20 4.93 -23.35
C ASN A 202 9.57 5.14 -22.69
N THR A 203 10.50 5.76 -23.42
CA THR A 203 11.88 6.01 -22.96
C THR A 203 11.96 6.85 -21.69
N GLU A 204 11.04 7.80 -21.48
CA GLU A 204 11.02 8.64 -20.27
C GLU A 204 10.73 7.77 -19.04
N VAL A 205 9.70 6.92 -19.11
CA VAL A 205 9.30 6.00 -18.04
C VAL A 205 10.39 4.95 -17.77
N SER A 206 10.99 4.38 -18.82
CA SER A 206 12.12 3.46 -18.68
C SER A 206 13.33 4.10 -17.98
N LYS A 207 13.66 5.35 -18.34
CA LYS A 207 14.75 6.10 -17.69
C LYS A 207 14.43 6.45 -16.25
N LYS A 208 13.17 6.85 -15.96
CA LYS A 208 12.71 7.11 -14.60
C LYS A 208 12.85 5.86 -13.73
N PHE A 209 12.42 4.70 -14.24
CA PHE A 209 12.59 3.42 -13.55
C PHE A 209 14.07 3.10 -13.27
N MET A 210 14.94 3.20 -14.28
CA MET A 210 16.36 2.93 -14.09
C MET A 210 17.00 3.89 -13.08
N SER A 211 16.62 5.17 -13.09
CA SER A 211 17.11 6.15 -12.11
C SER A 211 16.67 5.79 -10.69
N THR A 212 15.41 5.41 -10.50
CA THR A 212 14.87 4.96 -9.21
C THR A 212 15.57 3.70 -8.72
N TRP A 213 15.69 2.69 -9.59
CA TRP A 213 16.38 1.45 -9.25
C TRP A 213 17.86 1.69 -8.91
N SER A 214 18.57 2.49 -9.70
CA SER A 214 19.96 2.84 -9.45
C SER A 214 20.13 3.58 -8.12
N ALA A 215 19.29 4.57 -7.83
CA ALA A 215 19.35 5.28 -6.54
C ALA A 215 19.13 4.33 -5.35
N TYR A 216 18.18 3.40 -5.46
CA TYR A 216 17.95 2.40 -4.41
C TYR A 216 19.14 1.44 -4.26
N ASN A 217 19.71 0.99 -5.38
CA ASN A 217 20.87 0.11 -5.38
C ASN A 217 22.12 0.80 -4.84
N ASP A 218 22.35 2.08 -5.19
CA ASP A 218 23.45 2.88 -4.67
C ASP A 218 23.31 3.06 -3.15
N PHE A 219 22.10 3.34 -2.66
CA PHE A 219 21.82 3.36 -1.21
C PHE A 219 22.17 2.03 -0.53
N ILE A 220 21.79 0.88 -1.13
CA ILE A 220 22.18 -0.43 -0.60
C ILE A 220 23.70 -0.56 -0.54
N LEU A 221 24.40 -0.27 -1.64
CA LEU A 221 25.86 -0.44 -1.73
C LEU A 221 26.62 0.48 -0.78
N GLU A 222 26.14 1.71 -0.58
CA GLU A 222 26.73 2.68 0.36
C GLU A 222 26.57 2.26 1.83
N ASN A 223 25.50 1.53 2.16
CA ASN A 223 25.18 1.11 3.54
C ASN A 223 25.44 -0.39 3.79
N ALA A 224 25.89 -1.11 2.77
CA ALA A 224 26.13 -2.54 2.82
C ALA A 224 27.25 -2.88 3.80
N THR A 225 26.95 -3.71 4.80
CA THR A 225 27.99 -4.42 5.57
C THR A 225 28.42 -5.72 4.88
N ASN A 226 27.60 -6.19 3.94
CA ASN A 226 27.69 -7.45 3.20
C ASN A 226 27.13 -7.25 1.78
N ASP A 227 27.46 -8.13 0.84
CA ASP A 227 26.91 -8.06 -0.52
C ASP A 227 25.37 -8.23 -0.52
N LEU A 228 24.66 -7.49 -1.38
CA LEU A 228 23.20 -7.61 -1.52
C LEU A 228 22.78 -9.06 -1.82
N SER A 229 23.58 -9.80 -2.59
CA SER A 229 23.36 -11.21 -2.90
C SER A 229 23.33 -12.13 -1.67
N GLU A 230 23.89 -11.69 -0.53
CA GLU A 230 23.83 -12.42 0.74
C GLU A 230 22.52 -12.17 1.52
N SER A 231 21.81 -11.08 1.21
CA SER A 231 20.51 -10.76 1.81
C SER A 231 19.33 -11.05 0.88
N GLN A 232 19.59 -11.13 -0.43
CA GLN A 232 18.64 -11.42 -1.49
C GLN A 232 19.26 -12.39 -2.52
N PRO A 233 18.71 -13.60 -2.75
CA PRO A 233 17.50 -14.15 -2.15
C PRO A 233 17.62 -14.31 -0.62
N THR A 234 16.51 -14.14 0.12
CA THR A 234 16.54 -14.31 1.58
C THR A 234 16.82 -15.78 1.94
N ALA A 235 17.23 -16.05 3.18
CA ALA A 235 17.42 -17.43 3.66
C ALA A 235 16.18 -18.33 3.43
N GLY A 236 14.98 -17.75 3.59
CA GLY A 236 13.72 -18.42 3.24
C GLY A 236 13.64 -18.74 1.76
N ASN A 237 13.98 -17.81 0.86
CA ASN A 237 13.96 -18.06 -0.58
C ASN A 237 14.94 -19.18 -1.02
N ILE A 238 16.13 -19.21 -0.43
CA ILE A 238 17.13 -20.25 -0.70
C ILE A 238 16.61 -21.62 -0.22
N ALA A 239 16.03 -21.68 0.98
CA ALA A 239 15.36 -22.88 1.48
C ALA A 239 14.18 -23.32 0.59
N GLY A 240 13.50 -22.35 -0.02
CA GLY A 240 12.45 -22.55 -1.04
C GLY A 240 12.97 -22.94 -2.43
N GLY A 241 14.28 -23.11 -2.59
CA GLY A 241 14.90 -23.66 -3.80
C GLY A 241 15.32 -22.64 -4.86
N LEU A 242 15.41 -21.33 -4.54
CA LEU A 242 15.99 -20.33 -5.45
C LEU A 242 17.53 -20.31 -5.33
N THR A 243 18.22 -20.28 -6.47
CA THR A 243 19.68 -20.43 -6.53
C THR A 243 20.43 -19.12 -6.75
N THR A 244 19.85 -18.15 -7.46
CA THR A 244 20.48 -16.84 -7.70
C THR A 244 19.49 -15.67 -7.57
N ILE A 245 20.02 -14.46 -7.42
CA ILE A 245 19.21 -13.24 -7.39
C ILE A 245 18.53 -12.99 -8.74
N GLU A 246 19.18 -13.31 -9.85
CA GLU A 246 18.63 -13.21 -11.20
C GLU A 246 17.44 -14.16 -11.39
N GLU A 247 17.55 -15.42 -10.94
CA GLU A 247 16.44 -16.39 -11.01
C GLU A 247 15.20 -15.84 -10.27
N LYS A 248 15.42 -15.31 -9.07
CA LYS A 248 14.37 -14.65 -8.28
C LYS A 248 13.78 -13.45 -9.02
N ALA A 249 14.62 -12.58 -9.58
CA ALA A 249 14.19 -11.37 -10.26
C ALA A 249 13.38 -11.65 -11.53
N PHE A 250 13.78 -12.64 -12.35
CA PHE A 250 13.00 -13.06 -13.51
C PHE A 250 11.68 -13.71 -13.13
N GLY A 251 11.64 -14.45 -12.01
CA GLY A 251 10.42 -14.96 -11.42
C GLY A 251 9.49 -13.84 -10.92
N ASN A 252 10.03 -12.83 -10.24
CA ASN A 252 9.32 -11.63 -9.80
C ASN A 252 8.70 -10.89 -11.00
N LEU A 253 9.46 -10.67 -12.07
CA LEU A 253 9.01 -9.95 -13.26
C LEU A 253 7.79 -10.61 -13.94
N GLN A 254 7.55 -11.92 -13.75
CA GLN A 254 6.37 -12.58 -14.31
C GLN A 254 5.03 -11.99 -13.78
N LYS A 255 5.04 -11.33 -12.61
CA LYS A 255 3.84 -10.76 -11.99
C LYS A 255 3.17 -9.66 -12.80
N ILE A 256 3.92 -8.97 -13.67
CA ILE A 256 3.39 -7.89 -14.51
C ILE A 256 2.89 -8.38 -15.87
N GLY A 257 2.87 -9.69 -16.11
CA GLY A 257 2.38 -10.28 -17.34
C GLY A 257 3.36 -10.15 -18.51
N LYS A 258 2.90 -10.52 -19.70
CA LYS A 258 3.72 -10.56 -20.91
C LYS A 258 3.51 -9.37 -21.84
N LYS A 259 2.41 -8.64 -21.69
CA LYS A 259 1.98 -7.57 -22.61
C LYS A 259 1.96 -6.20 -21.95
N VAL A 260 1.60 -6.12 -20.67
CA VAL A 260 1.46 -4.84 -19.98
C VAL A 260 2.79 -4.08 -19.96
N MET A 261 2.73 -2.77 -20.19
CA MET A 261 3.84 -1.86 -19.98
C MET A 261 3.47 -0.86 -18.89
N PHE A 262 4.38 -0.58 -17.96
CA PHE A 262 4.10 0.40 -16.91
C PHE A 262 4.20 1.82 -17.47
N ILE A 263 3.30 2.68 -17.03
CA ILE A 263 3.05 4.01 -17.60
C ILE A 263 3.71 5.13 -16.78
N ASP A 264 4.10 4.84 -15.55
CA ASP A 264 4.83 5.75 -14.68
C ASP A 264 5.53 4.97 -13.55
N VAL A 265 6.41 5.69 -12.85
CA VAL A 265 7.11 5.24 -11.64
C VAL A 265 6.69 6.15 -10.48
N LEU A 266 6.29 5.56 -9.37
CA LEU A 266 5.76 6.24 -8.20
C LEU A 266 6.81 6.26 -7.09
N GLU A 267 6.89 7.37 -6.38
CA GLU A 267 7.56 7.42 -5.08
C GLU A 267 6.80 6.58 -4.04
N PRO A 268 7.43 6.21 -2.91
CA PRO A 268 6.76 5.52 -1.82
C PRO A 268 5.47 6.23 -1.40
N ALA A 269 4.36 5.50 -1.32
CA ALA A 269 3.01 6.00 -0.99
C ALA A 269 2.46 7.12 -1.90
N GLU A 270 3.05 7.36 -3.08
CA GLU A 270 2.52 8.32 -4.03
C GLU A 270 1.24 7.80 -4.70
N GLU A 271 0.20 8.63 -4.72
CA GLU A 271 -1.06 8.33 -5.42
C GLU A 271 -0.88 8.42 -6.95
N PRO A 272 -1.20 7.37 -7.73
CA PRO A 272 -1.17 7.40 -9.19
C PRO A 272 -2.00 8.53 -9.83
N LYS A 273 -1.41 9.26 -10.78
CA LYS A 273 -2.04 10.44 -11.44
C LYS A 273 -2.06 10.42 -12.97
N LYS A 274 -1.43 9.45 -13.63
CA LYS A 274 -1.35 9.37 -15.12
C LYS A 274 -2.54 8.65 -15.75
N GLY A 275 -3.57 8.32 -14.97
CA GLY A 275 -4.75 7.57 -15.41
C GLY A 275 -4.56 6.05 -15.30
N PRO A 276 -5.52 5.27 -15.81
CA PRO A 276 -5.46 3.81 -15.74
C PRO A 276 -4.25 3.20 -16.43
N GLY A 277 -3.73 2.11 -15.86
CA GLY A 277 -2.56 1.40 -16.35
C GLY A 277 -1.74 0.80 -15.22
N LEU A 278 -0.60 0.20 -15.57
CA LEU A 278 0.36 -0.34 -14.61
C LEU A 278 1.35 0.73 -14.15
N TYR A 279 1.62 0.78 -12.86
CA TYR A 279 2.62 1.62 -12.22
C TYR A 279 3.69 0.75 -11.57
N PHE A 280 4.94 1.19 -11.62
CA PHE A 280 5.97 0.71 -10.70
C PHE A 280 6.00 1.66 -9.50
N MET A 281 6.01 1.16 -8.27
CA MET A 281 6.22 1.96 -7.07
C MET A 281 7.56 1.58 -6.44
N ASP A 282 8.38 2.59 -6.16
CA ASP A 282 9.60 2.38 -5.40
C ASP A 282 9.24 1.93 -3.97
N THR A 283 9.63 0.71 -3.63
CA THR A 283 9.41 0.13 -2.30
C THR A 283 10.57 -0.77 -1.94
N SER A 284 10.79 -0.97 -0.65
CA SER A 284 11.56 -2.14 -0.22
C SER A 284 10.85 -3.44 -0.63
N SER A 285 11.57 -4.53 -0.46
CA SER A 285 11.07 -5.88 -0.74
C SER A 285 10.39 -6.51 0.48
N ALA A 286 10.28 -5.78 1.60
CA ALA A 286 9.55 -6.23 2.78
C ALA A 286 8.04 -6.18 2.50
N ALA A 287 7.35 -7.31 2.73
CA ALA A 287 5.94 -7.46 2.42
C ALA A 287 5.04 -6.42 3.12
N GLY A 288 5.22 -6.24 4.43
CA GLY A 288 4.41 -5.30 5.22
C GLY A 288 4.57 -3.85 4.77
N GLU A 289 5.81 -3.42 4.49
CA GLU A 289 6.09 -2.07 4.02
C GLU A 289 5.50 -1.83 2.63
N CYS A 290 5.80 -2.70 1.66
CA CYS A 290 5.33 -2.56 0.28
C CYS A 290 3.80 -2.47 0.21
N LEU A 291 3.09 -3.36 0.91
CA LEU A 291 1.63 -3.35 0.94
C LEU A 291 1.07 -2.12 1.68
N THR A 292 1.73 -1.64 2.73
CA THR A 292 1.34 -0.41 3.43
C THR A 292 1.44 0.80 2.51
N LEU A 293 2.54 0.93 1.76
CA LEU A 293 2.74 2.03 0.80
C LEU A 293 1.71 1.97 -0.34
N GLN A 294 1.44 0.79 -0.89
CA GLN A 294 0.43 0.60 -1.92
C GLN A 294 -0.99 0.88 -1.40
N ALA A 295 -1.32 0.46 -0.17
CA ALA A 295 -2.57 0.83 0.46
C ALA A 295 -2.67 2.36 0.67
N ALA A 296 -1.60 3.01 1.12
CA ALA A 296 -1.57 4.46 1.29
C ALA A 296 -1.73 5.22 -0.05
N ALA A 297 -1.17 4.71 -1.14
CA ALA A 297 -1.38 5.24 -2.49
C ALA A 297 -2.82 5.05 -3.02
N GLY A 298 -3.65 4.27 -2.32
CA GLY A 298 -5.07 4.10 -2.60
C GLY A 298 -5.43 2.80 -3.33
N PHE A 299 -4.52 1.83 -3.44
CA PHE A 299 -4.86 0.50 -3.93
C PHE A 299 -5.76 -0.21 -2.92
N VAL A 300 -6.78 -0.93 -3.41
CA VAL A 300 -7.86 -1.48 -2.58
C VAL A 300 -7.90 -3.01 -2.56
N VAL A 301 -7.22 -3.65 -3.51
CA VAL A 301 -7.01 -5.10 -3.58
C VAL A 301 -5.51 -5.34 -3.71
N HIS A 302 -4.99 -6.28 -2.93
CA HIS A 302 -3.58 -6.64 -2.94
C HIS A 302 -3.45 -8.13 -3.26
N LEU A 303 -2.69 -8.46 -4.29
CA LEU A 303 -2.37 -9.83 -4.67
C LEU A 303 -1.03 -10.21 -4.06
N PHE A 304 -1.02 -11.29 -3.28
CA PHE A 304 0.14 -11.72 -2.52
C PHE A 304 0.45 -13.21 -2.77
N PRO A 305 1.08 -13.57 -3.90
CA PRO A 305 1.58 -14.92 -4.10
C PRO A 305 2.72 -15.24 -3.11
N THR A 306 2.66 -16.40 -2.46
CA THR A 306 3.68 -16.89 -1.54
C THR A 306 3.85 -18.41 -1.68
N GLY A 307 5.08 -18.91 -1.59
CA GLY A 307 5.40 -20.33 -1.68
C GLY A 307 5.55 -21.04 -0.33
N GLN A 308 5.72 -20.30 0.77
CA GLN A 308 6.13 -20.88 2.07
C GLN A 308 5.17 -20.59 3.23
N GLY A 309 3.96 -20.11 2.94
CA GLY A 309 2.94 -19.89 3.98
C GLY A 309 3.16 -18.63 4.81
N ASN A 310 3.68 -17.58 4.18
CA ASN A 310 3.83 -16.27 4.82
C ASN A 310 2.46 -15.74 5.33
N ILE A 311 2.46 -15.18 6.54
CA ILE A 311 1.24 -14.82 7.30
C ILE A 311 0.74 -13.39 7.08
N ILE A 312 1.34 -12.64 6.15
CA ILE A 312 0.91 -11.26 5.85
C ILE A 312 -0.49 -11.30 5.21
N GLY A 313 -1.44 -10.59 5.81
CA GLY A 313 -2.82 -10.47 5.33
C GLY A 313 -3.75 -9.76 6.30
#